data_AF-A0A835GAL8-F1
#
_entry.id   AF-A0A835GAL8-F1
#
_cell.length_a   1.000
_cell.length_b   1.000
_cell.length_c   1.000
_cell.angle_alpha   90.00
_cell.angle_beta   90.00
_cell.angle_gamma   90.00
#
_symmetry.space_group_name_H-M   'P 1'
#
loop_
_entity.id
_entity.type
_entity.pdbx_description
1 polymer ?
#
loop_
_entity_poly.entity_id
_entity_poly.type
_entity_poly.pdbx_seq_one_letter_code
_entity_poly.pdbx_strand_id
1 'polypeptide(L)'
;MPLWQLAQEAGPFVRLAGVSGAAAVVLGAMGAHRTFPEPETKEDLRKIFDTANRFHFLHTLALVTVPLCKRPMIAGAFFITGMALFCGTCYYHAFTGDRCFRRLTPIGGSCLILGWVAMVL
;
A
#
# COMPACT_ATOMS: atom_id res chain seq x y z
N MET A 1 -12.54 -15.90 22.26
CA MET A 1 -11.66 -16.47 21.22
C MET A 1 -10.35 -15.68 21.22
N PRO A 2 -9.17 -16.31 21.27
CA PRO A 2 -7.89 -15.61 21.16
C PRO A 2 -7.71 -14.98 19.76
N LEU A 3 -7.05 -13.82 19.70
CA LEU A 3 -6.91 -13.02 18.46
C LEU A 3 -6.22 -13.77 17.31
N TRP A 4 -5.28 -14.66 17.62
CA TRP A 4 -4.57 -15.44 16.60
C TRP A 4 -5.46 -16.49 15.91
N GLN A 5 -6.46 -17.03 16.61
CA GLN A 5 -7.45 -17.93 16.00
C GLN A 5 -8.39 -17.15 15.09
N LEU A 6 -8.87 -15.99 15.53
CA LEU A 6 -9.70 -15.09 14.72
C LEU A 6 -8.98 -14.66 13.43
N ALA A 7 -7.70 -14.30 13.54
CA ALA A 7 -6.88 -13.94 12.40
C ALA A 7 -6.66 -15.11 11.43
N GLN A 8 -6.56 -16.35 11.92
CA GLN A 8 -6.42 -17.54 11.05
C GLN A 8 -7.73 -17.87 10.33
N GLU A 9 -8.87 -17.74 11.02
CA GLU A 9 -10.20 -18.04 10.48
C GLU A 9 -10.65 -17.01 9.44
N ALA A 10 -10.33 -15.72 9.64
CA ALA A 10 -10.77 -14.65 8.76
C ALA A 10 -9.95 -14.53 7.45
N GLY A 11 -8.87 -15.31 7.29
CA GLY A 11 -8.09 -15.40 6.05
C GLY A 11 -6.62 -14.96 6.19
N PRO A 12 -5.85 -14.91 5.07
CA PRO A 12 -4.40 -14.73 5.09
C PRO A 12 -3.95 -13.28 5.37
N PHE A 13 -4.85 -12.37 5.76
CA PHE A 13 -4.60 -10.92 5.79
C PHE A 13 -3.47 -10.49 6.70
N VAL A 14 -3.35 -11.07 7.90
CA VAL A 14 -2.26 -10.72 8.83
C VAL A 14 -0.90 -11.14 8.28
N ARG A 15 -0.82 -12.29 7.60
CA ARG A 15 0.43 -12.74 6.95
C ARG A 15 0.82 -11.81 5.80
N LEU A 16 -0.16 -11.43 4.97
CA LEU A 16 0.04 -10.50 3.87
C LEU A 16 0.43 -9.10 4.37
N ALA A 17 -0.17 -8.63 5.46
CA ALA A 17 0.21 -7.40 6.13
C ALA A 17 1.64 -7.46 6.69
N GLY A 18 2.06 -8.60 7.24
CA GLY A 18 3.44 -8.82 7.68
C GLY A 18 4.44 -8.67 6.53
N VAL A 19 4.17 -9.30 5.39
CA VAL A 19 5.00 -9.17 4.17
C VAL A 19 4.99 -7.73 3.65
N SER A 20 3.82 -7.10 3.58
CA SER A 20 3.65 -5.72 3.13
C SER A 20 4.41 -4.74 4.04
N GLY A 21 4.37 -4.94 5.36
CA GLY A 21 5.06 -4.11 6.34
C GLY A 21 6.56 -4.24 6.24
N ALA A 22 7.08 -5.46 6.09
CA ALA A 22 8.50 -5.69 5.83
C ALA A 22 8.95 -4.98 4.54
N ALA A 23 8.16 -5.07 3.46
CA ALA A 23 8.44 -4.37 2.22
C ALA A 23 8.44 -2.84 2.40
N ALA A 24 7.48 -2.29 3.13
CA ALA A 24 7.40 -0.86 3.42
C ALA A 24 8.61 -0.37 4.23
N VAL A 25 9.11 -1.16 5.20
CA VAL A 25 10.34 -0.84 5.95
C VAL A 25 11.55 -0.81 5.04
N VAL A 26 11.72 -1.83 4.19
CA VAL A 26 12.84 -1.91 3.23
C VAL A 26 12.80 -0.73 2.28
N LEU A 27 11.63 -0.41 1.71
CA LEU A 27 11.45 0.73 0.82
C LEU A 27 11.73 2.05 1.55
N GLY A 28 11.18 2.25 2.74
CA GLY A 28 11.45 3.44 3.55
C GLY A 28 12.95 3.66 3.84
N ALA A 29 13.66 2.59 4.21
CA ALA A 29 15.11 2.64 4.41
C ALA A 29 15.86 2.99 3.11
N MET A 30 15.47 2.38 1.98
CA MET A 30 16.05 2.72 0.68
C MET A 30 15.81 4.19 0.32
N GLY A 31 14.60 4.71 0.52
CA GLY A 31 14.26 6.10 0.21
C GLY A 31 15.00 7.14 1.07
N ALA A 32 15.42 6.77 2.28
CA ALA A 32 16.20 7.65 3.14
C ALA A 32 17.66 7.81 2.68
N HIS A 33 18.22 6.78 2.02
CA HIS A 33 19.63 6.75 1.62
C HIS A 33 19.85 6.91 0.11
N ARG A 34 18.81 6.79 -0.72
CA ARG A 34 18.92 6.97 -2.17
C ARG A 34 18.86 8.43 -2.57
N THR A 35 19.65 8.75 -3.59
CA THR A 35 19.45 9.92 -4.43
C THR A 35 18.41 9.59 -5.50
N PHE A 36 17.42 10.45 -5.66
CA PHE A 36 16.39 10.32 -6.70
C PHE A 36 16.89 10.92 -8.01
N PRO A 37 16.50 10.37 -9.17
CA PRO A 37 16.85 10.96 -10.46
C PRO A 37 16.21 12.35 -10.60
N GLU A 38 16.77 13.17 -11.48
CA GLU A 38 16.19 14.46 -11.85
C GLU A 38 15.34 14.24 -13.12
N PRO A 39 14.01 14.12 -13.00
CA PRO A 39 13.17 13.88 -14.16
C PRO A 39 13.12 15.13 -15.04
N GLU A 40 12.81 14.97 -16.33
CA GLU A 40 12.65 16.10 -17.27
C GLU A 40 11.61 17.14 -16.83
N THR A 41 10.75 16.73 -15.90
CA THR A 41 9.70 17.54 -15.31
C THR A 41 10.08 18.04 -13.92
N LYS A 42 9.63 19.23 -13.51
CA LYS A 42 9.85 19.77 -12.15
C LYS A 42 9.07 19.04 -11.02
N GLU A 43 8.82 17.74 -11.16
CA GLU A 43 8.15 16.94 -10.14
C GLU A 43 9.15 16.51 -9.05
N ASP A 44 8.72 16.63 -7.80
CA ASP A 44 9.49 16.24 -6.63
C ASP A 44 9.35 14.72 -6.39
N LEU A 45 10.23 13.92 -6.99
CA LEU A 45 10.21 12.46 -6.87
C LEU A 45 10.41 11.99 -5.43
N ARG A 46 11.15 12.75 -4.61
CA ARG A 46 11.34 12.46 -3.18
C ARG A 46 9.98 12.55 -2.46
N LYS A 47 9.21 13.60 -2.72
CA LYS A 47 7.87 13.78 -2.15
C LYS A 47 6.87 12.73 -2.63
N ILE A 48 6.95 12.31 -3.90
CA ILE A 48 6.14 11.20 -4.43
C ILE A 48 6.48 9.90 -3.70
N PHE A 49 7.77 9.60 -3.54
CA PHE A 49 8.24 8.44 -2.78
C PHE A 49 7.74 8.45 -1.34
N ASP A 50 7.89 9.56 -0.63
CA ASP A 50 7.47 9.68 0.78
C ASP A 50 5.95 9.53 0.93
N THR A 51 5.18 10.05 -0.04
CA THR A 51 3.73 9.86 -0.07
C THR A 51 3.38 8.38 -0.28
N ALA A 52 4.03 7.71 -1.22
CA ALA A 52 3.84 6.28 -1.47
C ALA A 52 4.16 5.44 -0.23
N ASN A 53 5.29 5.71 0.43
CA ASN A 53 5.70 4.99 1.63
C ASN A 53 4.75 5.22 2.82
N ARG A 54 4.29 6.45 3.01
CA ARG A 54 3.29 6.76 4.03
C ARG A 54 1.98 5.99 3.78
N PHE A 55 1.49 5.99 2.55
CA PHE A 55 0.29 5.24 2.19
C PHE A 55 0.49 3.74 2.32
N HIS A 56 1.65 3.20 1.93
CA HIS A 56 1.97 1.78 2.04
C HIS A 56 1.94 1.32 3.51
N PHE A 57 2.53 2.07 4.43
CA PHE A 57 2.47 1.75 5.86
C PHE A 57 1.05 1.85 6.43
N LEU A 58 0.34 2.96 6.18
CA LEU A 58 -1.00 3.18 6.74
C LEU A 58 -1.98 2.07 6.31
N HIS A 59 -1.94 1.67 5.04
CA HIS A 59 -2.84 0.64 4.53
C HIS A 59 -2.37 -0.78 4.86
N THR A 60 -1.07 -0.99 5.08
CA THR A 60 -0.57 -2.22 5.71
C THR A 60 -1.14 -2.39 7.11
N LEU A 61 -1.12 -1.33 7.92
CA LEU A 61 -1.69 -1.37 9.28
C LEU A 61 -3.20 -1.59 9.24
N ALA A 62 -3.91 -0.95 8.31
CA ALA A 62 -5.33 -1.23 8.07
C ALA A 62 -5.56 -2.71 7.71
N LEU A 63 -4.71 -3.30 6.86
CA LEU A 63 -4.79 -4.71 6.47
C LEU A 63 -4.65 -5.68 7.66
N VAL A 64 -3.88 -5.32 8.69
CA VAL A 64 -3.82 -6.11 9.95
C VAL A 64 -5.18 -6.18 10.64
N THR A 65 -5.99 -5.13 10.52
CA THR A 65 -7.31 -5.04 11.17
C THR A 65 -8.45 -5.64 10.35
N VAL A 66 -8.22 -5.97 9.07
CA VAL A 66 -9.24 -6.54 8.18
C VAL A 66 -9.95 -7.79 8.72
N PRO A 67 -9.29 -8.72 9.41
CA PRO A 67 -9.96 -9.84 10.09
C PRO A 67 -11.12 -9.46 11.03
N LEU A 68 -11.15 -8.22 11.51
CA LEU A 68 -12.18 -7.72 12.41
C LEU A 68 -13.45 -7.26 11.67
N CYS A 69 -13.42 -7.13 10.35
CA CYS A 69 -14.55 -6.70 9.54
C CYS A 69 -15.53 -7.85 9.29
N LYS A 70 -16.81 -7.53 9.02
CA LYS A 70 -17.81 -8.53 8.64
C LYS A 70 -17.51 -9.19 7.30
N ARG A 71 -16.91 -8.43 6.37
CA ARG A 71 -16.53 -8.90 5.02
C ARG A 71 -15.02 -8.73 4.76
N PRO A 72 -14.17 -9.51 5.45
CA PRO A 72 -12.71 -9.32 5.41
C PRO A 72 -12.14 -9.55 4.01
N MET A 73 -12.71 -10.49 3.23
CA MET A 73 -12.26 -10.76 1.85
C MET A 73 -12.41 -9.56 0.91
N ILE A 74 -13.48 -8.79 1.04
CA ILE A 74 -13.74 -7.63 0.18
C ILE A 74 -12.79 -6.49 0.56
N ALA A 75 -12.72 -6.14 1.84
CA ALA A 75 -11.84 -5.07 2.32
C ALA A 75 -10.37 -5.39 2.05
N GLY A 76 -9.93 -6.61 2.35
CA GLY A 76 -8.57 -7.07 2.13
C GLY A 76 -8.16 -7.04 0.65
N ALA A 77 -9.03 -7.51 -0.26
CA ALA A 77 -8.76 -7.45 -1.70
C ALA A 77 -8.55 -6.02 -2.18
N PHE A 78 -9.42 -5.09 -1.78
CA PHE A 78 -9.29 -3.68 -2.15
C PHE A 78 -8.01 -3.02 -1.59
N PHE A 79 -7.63 -3.31 -0.34
CA PHE A 79 -6.38 -2.79 0.21
C PHE A 79 -5.15 -3.34 -0.50
N ILE A 80 -5.10 -4.65 -0.75
CA ILE A 80 -3.96 -5.29 -1.42
C ILE A 80 -3.81 -4.74 -2.85
N THR A 81 -4.89 -4.75 -3.63
CA THR A 81 -4.87 -4.22 -5.00
C THR A 81 -4.57 -2.72 -5.02
N GLY A 82 -5.18 -1.95 -4.11
CA GLY A 82 -4.95 -0.52 -3.99
C GLY A 82 -3.51 -0.16 -3.64
N MET A 83 -2.89 -0.87 -2.69
CA MET A 83 -1.49 -0.66 -2.33
C MET A 83 -0.55 -1.01 -3.49
N ALA A 84 -0.78 -2.13 -4.17
CA ALA A 84 0.03 -2.54 -5.31
C ALA A 84 -0.02 -1.51 -6.45
N LEU A 85 -1.23 -1.06 -6.81
CA LEU A 85 -1.42 -0.10 -7.91
C LEU A 85 -1.03 1.33 -7.53
N PHE A 86 -1.35 1.81 -6.33
CA PHE A 86 -1.02 3.17 -5.90
C PHE A 86 0.45 3.26 -5.49
N CYS A 87 0.85 2.53 -4.45
CA CYS A 87 2.18 2.66 -3.86
C CYS A 87 3.24 2.10 -4.82
N GLY A 88 2.99 0.93 -5.44
CA GLY A 88 3.93 0.32 -6.36
C GLY A 88 4.28 1.20 -7.56
N THR A 89 3.27 1.84 -8.17
CA THR A 89 3.51 2.72 -9.33
C THR A 89 4.18 4.03 -8.94
N CYS A 90 3.86 4.59 -7.77
CA CYS A 90 4.56 5.76 -7.24
C CYS A 90 6.02 5.46 -6.89
N TYR A 91 6.32 4.29 -6.31
CA TYR A 91 7.71 3.87 -6.06
C TYR A 91 8.49 3.68 -7.34
N TYR A 92 7.89 3.01 -8.34
CA TYR A 92 8.49 2.87 -9.66
C TYR A 92 8.82 4.24 -10.25
N HIS A 93 7.83 5.14 -10.31
CA HIS A 93 8.02 6.47 -10.85
C HIS A 93 9.08 7.27 -10.10
N ALA A 94 9.11 7.19 -8.77
CA ALA A 94 10.12 7.87 -7.98
C ALA A 94 11.54 7.33 -8.26
N PHE A 95 11.72 6.01 -8.44
CA PHE A 95 13.04 5.45 -8.69
C PHE A 95 13.53 5.59 -10.14
N THR A 96 12.63 5.60 -11.12
CA THR A 96 13.00 5.60 -12.54
C THR A 96 12.81 6.96 -13.21
N GLY A 97 11.98 7.85 -12.65
CA GLY A 97 11.50 9.06 -13.31
C GLY A 97 10.47 8.78 -14.42
N ASP A 98 10.21 7.51 -14.77
CA ASP A 98 9.32 7.11 -15.85
C ASP A 98 7.85 7.15 -15.40
N ARG A 99 6.99 7.71 -16.26
CA ARG A 99 5.58 8.00 -16.01
C ARG A 99 4.63 7.00 -16.65
N CYS A 100 5.14 5.94 -17.28
CA CYS A 100 4.36 4.95 -18.02
C CYS A 100 3.14 4.45 -17.21
N PHE A 101 3.32 4.14 -15.93
CA PHE A 101 2.28 3.57 -15.07
C PHE A 101 1.43 4.59 -14.29
N ARG A 102 1.60 5.90 -14.54
CA ARG A 102 0.91 6.96 -13.78
C ARG A 102 -0.61 6.89 -13.85
N ARG A 103 -1.18 6.31 -14.92
CA ARG A 103 -2.65 6.12 -15.05
C ARG A 103 -3.21 5.09 -14.08
N LEU A 104 -2.39 4.19 -13.55
CA LEU A 104 -2.81 3.17 -12.59
C LEU A 104 -2.92 3.72 -11.16
N THR A 105 -2.16 4.77 -10.84
CA THR A 105 -2.18 5.43 -9.53
C THR A 105 -3.60 5.85 -9.09
N PRO A 106 -4.41 6.58 -9.88
CA PRO A 106 -5.77 6.94 -9.47
C PRO A 106 -6.69 5.72 -9.27
N ILE A 107 -6.51 4.66 -10.06
CA ILE A 107 -7.26 3.40 -9.88
C ILE A 107 -6.90 2.77 -8.53
N GLY A 108 -5.61 2.73 -8.20
CA GLY A 108 -5.14 2.26 -6.90
C GLY A 108 -5.71 3.09 -5.74
N GLY A 109 -5.73 4.41 -5.88
CA GLY A 109 -6.35 5.30 -4.88
C GLY A 109 -7.83 5.01 -4.67
N SER A 110 -8.59 4.80 -5.74
CA SER A 110 -10.00 4.39 -5.67
C SER A 110 -10.16 3.05 -4.97
N CYS A 111 -9.31 2.06 -5.24
CA CYS A 111 -9.32 0.79 -4.53
C CYS A 111 -9.06 0.97 -3.03
N LEU A 112 -8.10 1.82 -2.63
CA LEU A 112 -7.84 2.09 -1.21
C LEU A 112 -9.06 2.72 -0.52
N ILE A 113 -9.75 3.66 -1.17
CA ILE A 113 -11.01 4.24 -0.67
C ILE A 113 -12.07 3.16 -0.49
N LEU A 114 -12.28 2.31 -1.50
CA LEU A 114 -13.25 1.21 -1.44
C LEU A 114 -12.88 0.18 -0.36
N GLY A 115 -11.60 -0.03 -0.08
CA GLY A 115 -11.13 -0.87 1.02
C GLY A 115 -11.61 -0.37 2.37
N TRP A 116 -11.42 0.92 2.66
CA TRP A 116 -11.94 1.56 3.87
C TRP A 116 -13.46 1.51 3.95
N VAL A 117 -14.17 1.81 2.85
CA VAL A 117 -15.63 1.72 2.82
C VAL A 117 -16.11 0.29 3.05
N ALA A 118 -15.42 -0.71 2.50
CA ALA A 118 -15.76 -2.11 2.69
C ALA A 118 -15.59 -2.58 4.15
N MET A 119 -14.76 -1.93 4.96
CA MET A 119 -14.66 -2.21 6.39
C MET A 119 -15.90 -1.79 7.19
N VAL A 120 -16.74 -0.89 6.65
CA VAL A 120 -17.99 -0.43 7.27
C VAL A 120 -19.11 -1.48 7.16
N LEU A 121 -19.02 -2.40 6.19
CA LEU A 121 -20.02 -3.44 5.91
C LEU A 121 -19.96 -4.58 6.92
#